data_AF-A0A7W6AJJ5-F1
#
_entry.id   AF-A0A7W6AJJ5-F1
#
_cell.length_a   1.000
_cell.length_b   1.000
_cell.length_c   1.000
_cell.angle_alpha   90.00
_cell.angle_beta   90.00
_cell.angle_gamma   90.00
#
_symmetry.space_group_name_H-M   'P 1'
#
loop_
_entity.id
_entity.type
_entity.pdbx_description
1 polymer ?
#
loop_
_entity_poly.entity_id
_entity_poly.type
_entity_poly.pdbx_seq_one_letter_code
_entity_poly.pdbx_strand_id
1 'polypeptide(L)'
;MIRSIASFLGLPFLSRALGFLFLAAGFVQVVYDGARSIANNTLRITTVSELLFALFKDKASALQVSIEGVAPWLWKVLVLPLTLAPAAALALLVGAALLWLGQPSREPIGFAMRT
;
A
#
# COMPACT_ATOMS: atom_id res chain seq x y z
N MET A 1 16.50 17.19 14.04
CA MET A 1 17.60 16.70 13.17
C MET A 1 17.13 15.71 12.11
N ILE A 2 16.53 14.57 12.46
CA ILE A 2 16.13 13.50 11.50
C ILE A 2 15.18 13.98 10.39
N ARG A 3 14.14 14.77 10.72
CA ARG A 3 13.21 15.32 9.71
C ARG A 3 13.85 16.32 8.74
N SER A 4 14.87 17.07 9.20
CA SER A 4 15.61 18.02 8.35
C SER A 4 16.43 17.31 7.29
N ILE A 5 16.99 16.15 7.64
CA ILE A 5 17.71 15.28 6.70
C ILE A 5 16.71 14.64 5.73
N ALA A 6 15.56 14.17 6.23
CA ALA A 6 14.53 13.56 5.40
C ALA A 6 13.92 14.52 4.37
N SER A 7 13.65 15.77 4.74
CA SER A 7 13.17 16.79 3.80
C SER A 7 14.23 17.18 2.78
N PHE A 8 15.50 17.25 3.19
CA PHE A 8 16.63 17.49 2.28
C PHE A 8 16.78 16.37 1.25
N LEU A 9 16.56 15.12 1.64
CA LEU A 9 16.59 13.95 0.76
C LEU A 9 15.29 13.76 -0.06
N GLY A 10 14.32 14.65 0.04
CA GLY A 10 13.05 14.56 -0.70
C GLY A 10 12.14 13.40 -0.28
N LEU A 11 12.40 12.76 0.86
CA LEU A 11 11.60 11.61 1.34
C LEU A 11 10.10 11.92 1.50
N PRO A 12 9.67 13.11 1.99
CA PRO A 12 8.25 13.44 2.04
C PRO A 12 7.59 13.50 0.67
N PHE A 13 8.31 13.99 -0.35
CA PHE A 13 7.83 14.01 -1.72
C PHE A 13 7.66 12.59 -2.25
N LEU A 14 8.69 11.75 -2.13
CA LEU A 14 8.65 10.37 -2.61
C LEU A 14 7.55 9.57 -1.91
N SER A 15 7.40 9.73 -0.59
CA SER A 15 6.33 9.11 0.18
C SER A 15 4.96 9.51 -0.36
N ARG A 16 4.73 10.79 -0.67
CA ARG A 16 3.45 11.25 -1.22
C ARG A 16 3.21 10.76 -2.64
N ALA A 17 4.24 10.79 -3.49
CA ALA A 17 4.16 10.29 -4.86
C ALA A 17 3.77 8.81 -4.88
N LEU A 18 4.46 7.98 -4.11
CA LEU A 18 4.11 6.57 -3.95
C LEU A 18 2.72 6.41 -3.33
N GLY A 19 2.38 7.21 -2.32
CA GLY A 19 1.07 7.18 -1.68
C GLY A 19 -0.08 7.41 -2.67
N PHE A 20 0.05 8.40 -3.56
CA PHE A 20 -0.94 8.64 -4.61
C PHE A 20 -1.01 7.52 -5.64
N LEU A 21 0.14 6.93 -6.03
CA LEU A 21 0.16 5.78 -6.95
C LEU A 21 -0.59 4.59 -6.35
N PHE A 22 -0.35 4.26 -5.08
CA PHE A 22 -1.05 3.18 -4.38
C PHE A 22 -2.53 3.48 -4.21
N LEU A 23 -2.90 4.71 -3.87
CA LEU A 23 -4.30 5.10 -3.74
C LEU A 23 -5.05 5.00 -5.08
N ALA A 24 -4.43 5.46 -6.16
CA ALA A 24 -4.97 5.35 -7.51
C ALA A 24 -5.11 3.88 -7.95
N ALA A 25 -4.09 3.07 -7.74
CA ALA A 25 -4.14 1.63 -8.05
C ALA A 25 -5.24 0.91 -7.26
N GLY A 26 -5.37 1.20 -5.96
CA GLY A 26 -6.44 0.66 -5.12
C GLY A 26 -7.82 1.07 -5.61
N PHE A 27 -8.02 2.33 -5.98
CA PHE A 27 -9.27 2.82 -6.54
C PHE A 27 -9.63 2.14 -7.86
N VAL A 28 -8.67 2.02 -8.79
CA VAL A 28 -8.86 1.31 -10.08
C VAL A 28 -9.25 -0.15 -9.82
N GLN A 29 -8.61 -0.81 -8.85
CA GLN A 29 -8.95 -2.19 -8.49
C GLN A 29 -10.38 -2.33 -7.97
N VAL A 30 -10.87 -1.40 -7.14
CA VAL A 30 -12.28 -1.40 -6.69
C VAL A 30 -13.22 -1.32 -7.89
N VAL A 31 -12.96 -0.42 -8.83
CA VAL A 31 -13.80 -0.27 -10.04
C VAL A 31 -13.75 -1.52 -10.90
N TYR A 32 -12.58 -2.11 -11.08
CA TYR A 32 -12.39 -3.35 -11.84
C TYR A 32 -13.16 -4.53 -11.22
N ASP A 33 -12.99 -4.75 -9.91
CA ASP A 33 -13.69 -5.79 -9.16
C ASP A 33 -15.20 -5.56 -9.18
N GLY A 34 -15.65 -4.31 -9.08
CA GLY A 34 -17.06 -3.92 -9.19
C GLY A 34 -17.65 -4.26 -10.56
N ALA A 35 -16.98 -3.85 -11.64
CA ALA A 35 -17.42 -4.15 -13.00
C ALA A 35 -17.51 -5.67 -13.25
N ARG A 36 -16.50 -6.42 -12.80
CA ARG A 36 -16.47 -7.88 -12.89
C ARG A 36 -17.56 -8.53 -12.06
N SER A 37 -17.87 -7.97 -10.88
CA SER A 37 -18.92 -8.50 -10.01
C SER A 37 -20.30 -8.36 -10.63
N ILE A 38 -20.58 -7.21 -11.24
CA ILE A 38 -21.84 -6.96 -11.96
C ILE A 38 -21.96 -7.88 -13.17
N ALA A 39 -20.89 -7.98 -13.97
CA ALA A 39 -20.89 -8.81 -15.18
C ALA A 39 -21.10 -10.31 -14.90
N ASN A 40 -20.61 -10.81 -13.76
CA ASN A 40 -20.72 -12.22 -13.38
C ASN A 40 -21.87 -12.49 -12.38
N ASN A 41 -22.69 -11.48 -12.07
CA ASN A 41 -23.76 -11.53 -11.06
C ASN A 41 -23.32 -12.17 -9.72
N THR A 42 -22.05 -11.99 -9.35
CA THR A 42 -21.42 -12.61 -8.17
C THR A 42 -20.38 -11.65 -7.61
N LEU A 43 -20.34 -11.47 -6.30
CA LEU A 43 -19.33 -10.61 -5.68
C LEU A 43 -17.94 -11.23 -5.86
N ARG A 44 -17.09 -10.53 -6.61
CA ARG A 44 -15.70 -10.90 -6.86
C ARG A 44 -14.78 -9.85 -6.29
N ILE A 45 -13.93 -10.28 -5.37
CA ILE A 45 -12.92 -9.44 -4.73
C ILE A 45 -11.57 -10.10 -5.02
N THR A 46 -10.67 -9.34 -5.63
CA THR A 46 -9.34 -9.84 -5.95
C THR A 46 -8.45 -9.74 -4.70
N THR A 47 -7.82 -10.86 -4.34
CA THR A 47 -6.87 -10.93 -3.22
C THR A 47 -5.47 -10.45 -3.63
N VAL A 48 -4.64 -10.05 -2.67
CA VAL A 48 -3.25 -9.63 -2.93
C VAL A 48 -2.45 -10.75 -3.60
N SER A 49 -2.65 -12.01 -3.19
CA SER A 49 -2.01 -13.17 -3.79
C SER A 49 -2.37 -13.32 -5.26
N GLU A 50 -3.65 -13.25 -5.63
CA GLU A 50 -4.10 -13.31 -7.02
C GLU A 50 -3.48 -12.21 -7.87
N LEU A 51 -3.41 -10.99 -7.34
CA LEU A 51 -2.81 -9.85 -8.03
C LEU A 51 -1.29 -10.06 -8.22
N LEU A 52 -0.59 -10.54 -7.19
CA LEU A 52 0.83 -10.86 -7.28
C LEU A 52 1.11 -12.02 -8.25
N PHE A 53 0.28 -13.06 -8.27
CA PHE A 53 0.38 -14.13 -9.26
C PHE A 53 0.13 -13.62 -10.68
N ALA A 54 -0.84 -12.71 -10.88
CA ALA A 54 -1.11 -12.12 -12.18
C ALA A 54 0.08 -11.27 -12.70
N LEU A 55 0.74 -10.52 -11.82
CA LEU A 55 1.87 -9.65 -12.17
C LEU A 55 3.20 -10.40 -12.31
N PHE A 56 3.51 -11.27 -11.35
CA PHE A 56 4.84 -11.87 -11.19
C PHE A 56 4.89 -13.37 -11.52
N LYS A 57 3.75 -14.00 -11.80
CA LYS A 57 3.61 -15.41 -12.20
C LYS A 57 4.43 -16.34 -11.29
N ASP A 58 5.35 -17.10 -11.89
CA ASP A 58 6.17 -18.10 -11.21
C ASP A 58 7.13 -17.52 -10.17
N LYS A 59 7.36 -16.20 -10.15
CA LYS A 59 8.20 -15.58 -9.12
C LYS A 59 7.48 -15.39 -7.78
N ALA A 60 6.16 -15.46 -7.77
CA ALA A 60 5.38 -15.35 -6.54
C ALA A 60 5.59 -16.55 -5.61
N SER A 61 5.73 -17.77 -6.16
CA SER A 61 5.97 -18.99 -5.37
C SER A 61 7.39 -19.04 -4.78
N ALA A 62 8.38 -18.46 -5.46
CA ALA A 62 9.75 -18.35 -4.96
C ALA A 62 9.86 -17.44 -3.71
N LEU A 63 8.98 -16.45 -3.58
CA LEU A 63 8.91 -15.58 -2.41
C LEU A 63 8.51 -16.36 -1.15
N GLN A 64 7.53 -17.25 -1.26
CA GLN A 64 7.07 -18.09 -0.15
C GLN A 64 8.21 -18.98 0.39
N VAL A 65 8.88 -19.69 -0.51
CA VAL A 65 9.99 -20.59 -0.14
C VAL A 65 11.11 -19.85 0.57
N SER A 66 11.41 -18.62 0.11
CA SER A 66 12.47 -17.79 0.70
C SER A 66 12.13 -17.33 2.13
N ILE A 67 10.87 -16.95 2.38
CA ILE A 67 10.44 -16.45 3.69
C ILE A 67 10.23 -17.60 4.69
N GLU A 68 9.63 -18.70 4.26
CA GLU A 68 9.45 -19.89 5.10
C GLU A 68 10.79 -20.49 5.53
N GLY A 69 11.83 -20.40 4.71
CA GLY A 69 13.18 -20.87 5.05
C GLY A 69 13.88 -20.08 6.16
N VAL A 70 13.52 -18.81 6.37
CA VAL A 70 14.18 -17.92 7.36
C VAL A 70 13.32 -17.73 8.60
N ALA A 71 12.02 -17.49 8.43
CA ALA A 71 11.11 -17.17 9.52
C ALA A 71 9.70 -17.76 9.28
N PRO A 72 9.50 -19.07 9.56
CA PRO A 72 8.21 -19.73 9.35
C PRO A 72 7.04 -19.08 10.10
N TRP A 73 7.31 -18.51 11.27
CA TRP A 73 6.30 -17.83 12.08
C TRP A 73 5.85 -16.50 11.44
N LEU A 74 6.77 -15.77 10.80
CA LEU A 74 6.48 -14.50 10.15
C LEU A 74 5.55 -14.70 8.96
N TRP A 75 5.76 -15.79 8.22
CA TRP A 75 4.87 -16.17 7.13
C TRP A 75 3.44 -16.36 7.62
N LYS A 76 3.24 -17.20 8.65
CA LYS A 76 1.90 -17.53 9.16
C LYS A 76 1.19 -16.34 9.80
N VAL A 77 1.91 -15.51 10.57
CA VAL A 77 1.30 -14.43 11.37
C VAL A 77 1.06 -13.16 10.56
N LEU A 78 1.93 -12.85 9.59
CA LEU A 78 1.91 -11.56 8.90
C LEU A 78 1.72 -11.71 7.39
N VAL A 79 2.55 -12.50 6.72
CA VAL A 79 2.57 -12.53 5.25
C VAL A 79 1.33 -13.23 4.69
N LEU A 80 0.89 -14.32 5.31
CA LEU A 80 -0.31 -15.04 4.91
C LEU A 80 -1.59 -14.19 5.03
N PRO A 81 -1.91 -13.53 6.16
CA PRO A 81 -3.09 -12.67 6.21
C PRO A 81 -3.01 -11.47 5.27
N LEU A 82 -1.82 -10.91 5.04
CA LEU A 82 -1.62 -9.84 4.06
C LEU A 82 -1.89 -10.30 2.62
N THR A 83 -1.46 -11.50 2.26
CA THR A 83 -1.66 -12.04 0.90
C THR A 83 -3.11 -12.44 0.63
N LEU A 84 -3.86 -12.83 1.67
CA LEU A 84 -5.29 -13.13 1.59
C LEU A 84 -6.19 -11.89 1.69
N ALA A 85 -5.63 -10.74 2.08
CA ALA A 85 -6.41 -9.50 2.17
C ALA A 85 -6.91 -9.04 0.80
N PRO A 86 -8.04 -8.30 0.75
CA PRO A 86 -8.49 -7.64 -0.47
C PRO A 86 -7.43 -6.66 -1.00
N ALA A 87 -6.99 -6.84 -2.24
CA ALA A 87 -5.89 -6.07 -2.81
C ALA A 87 -6.18 -4.57 -2.84
N ALA A 88 -7.41 -4.20 -3.20
CA ALA A 88 -7.87 -2.82 -3.22
C ALA A 88 -7.79 -2.17 -1.83
N ALA A 89 -8.29 -2.84 -0.79
CA ALA A 89 -8.26 -2.31 0.57
C ALA A 89 -6.82 -2.13 1.09
N LEU A 90 -5.95 -3.11 0.82
CA LEU A 90 -4.55 -3.02 1.20
C LEU A 90 -3.85 -1.84 0.50
N ALA A 91 -4.04 -1.69 -0.82
CA ALA A 91 -3.45 -0.60 -1.60
C ALA A 91 -3.93 0.77 -1.11
N LEU A 92 -5.22 0.92 -0.80
CA LEU A 92 -5.77 2.17 -0.26
C LEU A 92 -5.20 2.49 1.13
N LEU A 93 -5.10 1.50 2.02
CA LEU A 93 -4.53 1.66 3.36
C LEU A 93 -3.05 2.04 3.31
N VAL A 94 -2.27 1.34 2.49
CA VAL A 94 -0.84 1.64 2.30
C VAL A 94 -0.67 3.02 1.67
N GLY A 95 -1.46 3.35 0.65
CA GLY A 95 -1.45 4.67 0.01
C GLY A 95 -1.76 5.79 1.01
N ALA A 96 -2.81 5.63 1.82
CA ALA A 96 -3.18 6.58 2.86
C ALA A 96 -2.08 6.74 3.93
N ALA A 97 -1.48 5.62 4.37
CA ALA A 97 -0.37 5.65 5.32
C ALA A 97 0.85 6.40 4.76
N LEU A 98 1.20 6.17 3.49
CA LEU A 98 2.30 6.87 2.81
C LEU A 98 2.04 8.38 2.66
N LEU A 99 0.80 8.77 2.34
CA LEU A 99 0.41 10.18 2.30
C LEU A 99 0.52 10.84 3.68
N TRP A 100 0.08 10.12 4.72
CA TRP A 100 0.15 10.59 6.11
C TRP A 100 1.60 10.74 6.59
N LEU A 101 2.49 9.81 6.25
CA LEU A 101 3.92 9.89 6.57
C LEU A 101 4.61 11.07 5.87
N GLY A 102 4.19 11.40 4.65
CA GLY A 102 4.74 12.51 3.88
C GLY A 102 4.19 13.90 4.24
N GLN A 103 3.28 14.01 5.22
CA GLN A 103 2.67 15.30 5.56
C GLN A 103 3.68 16.28 6.19
N PRO A 104 3.67 17.58 5.78
CA PRO A 104 4.47 18.59 6.45
C PRO A 104 4.01 18.76 7.90
N SER A 105 4.93 19.19 8.77
CA SER A 105 4.58 19.48 10.16
C SER A 105 3.55 20.60 10.20
N ARG A 106 2.46 20.42 10.96
CA ARG A 106 1.47 21.48 11.14
C ARG A 106 2.14 22.66 11.84
N GLU A 107 1.92 23.86 11.32
CA GLU A 107 2.43 25.07 11.96
C GLU A 107 1.76 25.25 13.33
N PRO A 108 2.52 25.63 14.39
CA PRO A 108 1.93 25.89 15.69
C PRO A 108 0.95 27.07 15.59
N ILE A 109 -0.26 26.87 16.09
CA ILE A 109 -1.31 27.89 16.13
C ILE A 109 -0.87 28.97 17.14
N GLY A 110 -0.76 30.24 16.72
CA GLY A 110 -0.46 31.35 17.63
C GLY A 110 0.72 32.26 17.27
N PHE A 111 1.41 32.03 16.15
CA PHE A 111 2.38 33.02 15.65
C PHE A 111 1.65 34.14 14.90
N ALA A 112 1.56 35.33 15.52
CA ALA A 112 1.23 36.54 14.77
C ALA A 112 2.39 36.82 13.79
N MET A 113 2.11 36.79 12.48
CA MET A 113 3.03 37.37 11.51
C MET A 113 3.14 38.85 11.82
N ARG A 114 4.27 39.27 12.40
CA ARG A 114 4.60 40.68 12.52
C ARG A 114 5.04 41.15 11.14
N THR A 115 4.08 41.65 10.37
CA THR A 115 4.31 42.45 9.15
C THR A 115 5.01 43.75 9.49
#